data_AF-A0A4R4QET2-F1
#
_entry.id   AF-A0A4R4QET2-F1
#
_cell.length_a   1.000
_cell.length_b   1.000
_cell.length_c   1.000
_cell.angle_alpha   90.00
_cell.angle_beta   90.00
_cell.angle_gamma   90.00
#
_symmetry.space_group_name_H-M   'P 1'
#
loop_
_entity.id
_entity.type
_entity.pdbx_description
1 polymer ?
#
loop_
_entity_poly.entity_id
_entity_poly.type
_entity_poly.pdbx_seq_one_letter_code
_entity_poly.pdbx_strand_id
1 'polypeptide(L)'
;MIRRGELYSYRDPSGSGSSGTVAQVVEFPPNIAGQQWVVANWLGKHPHITIWPSIADLLEVHGHLGASDVVWLDPDPFEPADGSELLDACSQQT
;
A
#
# COMPACT_ATOMS: atom_id res chain seq x y z
N MET A 1 -7.64 11.15 3.84
CA MET A 1 -8.79 10.40 3.27
C MET A 1 -8.53 8.90 3.45
N ILE A 2 -9.54 8.04 3.28
CA ILE A 2 -9.32 6.58 3.26
C ILE A 2 -8.75 6.21 1.89
N ARG A 3 -7.72 5.36 1.84
CA ARG A 3 -7.07 4.91 0.60
C ARG A 3 -7.23 3.40 0.44
N ARG A 4 -7.62 2.96 -0.75
CA ARG A 4 -7.77 1.54 -1.10
C ARG A 4 -6.59 1.08 -1.95
N GLY A 5 -6.16 -0.15 -1.71
CA GLY A 5 -5.12 -0.80 -2.47
C GLY A 5 -5.30 -2.31 -2.52
N GLU A 6 -4.40 -2.96 -3.22
CA GLU A 6 -4.31 -4.41 -3.33
C GLU A 6 -2.88 -4.84 -3.02
N LEU A 7 -2.71 -5.80 -2.12
CA LEU A 7 -1.41 -6.44 -1.94
C LEU A 7 -1.22 -7.43 -3.08
N TYR A 8 -0.28 -7.13 -3.97
CA TYR A 8 0.04 -7.92 -5.15
C TYR A 8 1.33 -8.67 -4.92
N SER A 9 1.32 -10.00 -5.11
CA SER A 9 2.53 -10.82 -5.08
C SER A 9 3.06 -11.02 -6.51
N TYR A 10 4.24 -10.47 -6.78
CA TYR A 10 4.94 -10.60 -8.06
C TYR A 10 5.60 -11.96 -8.24
N ARG A 11 6.02 -12.56 -7.13
CA ARG A 11 6.67 -13.87 -7.09
C ARG A 11 6.17 -14.60 -5.88
N ASP A 12 5.62 -15.78 -6.10
CA ASP A 12 5.24 -16.65 -5.01
C ASP A 12 6.49 -17.32 -4.40
N PRO A 13 6.93 -16.93 -3.19
CA PRO A 13 8.09 -17.54 -2.55
C PRO A 13 7.80 -18.98 -2.08
N SER A 14 6.51 -19.36 -1.99
CA SER A 14 6.08 -20.70 -1.57
C SER A 14 6.12 -21.75 -2.70
N GLY A 15 6.28 -21.30 -3.96
CA GLY A 15 6.38 -22.19 -5.12
C GLY A 15 5.05 -22.81 -5.59
N SER A 16 3.92 -22.36 -5.07
CA SER A 16 2.57 -22.70 -5.57
C SER A 16 2.22 -22.06 -6.93
N GLY A 17 3.01 -21.08 -7.37
CA GLY A 17 3.02 -20.58 -8.75
C GLY A 17 1.99 -19.50 -9.07
N SER A 18 1.27 -18.97 -8.07
CA SER A 18 0.31 -17.88 -8.27
C SER A 18 0.92 -16.52 -7.92
N SER A 19 1.32 -15.75 -8.93
CA SER A 19 1.46 -14.29 -8.84
C SER A 19 0.09 -13.63 -9.01
N GLY A 20 -0.21 -12.58 -8.26
CA GLY A 20 -1.52 -11.92 -8.29
C GLY A 20 -1.88 -11.18 -7.01
N THR A 21 -3.09 -10.62 -6.98
CA THR A 21 -3.64 -10.00 -5.77
C THR A 21 -3.93 -11.04 -4.71
N VAL A 22 -3.27 -10.91 -3.55
CA VAL A 22 -3.40 -11.83 -2.40
C VAL A 22 -4.23 -11.23 -1.28
N ALA A 23 -4.37 -9.90 -1.22
CA ALA A 23 -5.25 -9.23 -0.28
C ALA A 23 -5.78 -7.91 -0.84
N GLN A 24 -6.96 -7.51 -0.39
CA GLN A 24 -7.43 -6.13 -0.53
C GLN A 24 -7.02 -5.34 0.71
N VAL A 25 -6.57 -4.11 0.53
CA VAL A 25 -6.02 -3.27 1.58
C VAL A 25 -6.80 -1.96 1.68
N VAL A 26 -7.10 -1.53 2.90
CA VAL A 26 -7.67 -0.22 3.20
C VAL A 26 -6.81 0.47 4.24
N GLU A 27 -6.29 1.64 3.91
CA GLU A 27 -5.56 2.52 4.80
C GLU A 27 -6.47 3.65 5.27
N PHE A 28 -6.60 3.79 6.58
CA PHE A 28 -7.35 4.87 7.21
C PHE A 28 -6.45 6.09 7.40
N PRO A 29 -7.01 7.32 7.37
CA PRO A 29 -6.23 8.48 7.77
C PRO A 29 -5.84 8.38 9.26
N PRO A 30 -4.73 9.02 9.68
CA PRO A 30 -4.37 9.11 11.09
C PRO A 30 -5.51 9.71 11.92
N ASN A 31 -5.70 9.17 13.13
CA ASN A 31 -6.62 9.74 14.11
C ASN A 31 -6.01 10.99 14.78
N ILE A 32 -6.74 11.61 15.72
CA ILE A 32 -6.27 12.82 16.43
C ILE A 32 -4.98 12.61 17.24
N ALA A 33 -4.66 11.36 17.62
CA ALA A 33 -3.43 11.00 18.30
C ALA A 33 -2.29 10.64 17.32
N GLY A 34 -2.49 10.84 16.01
CA GLY A 34 -1.53 10.50 14.96
C GLY A 34 -1.42 9.01 14.65
N GLN A 35 -2.27 8.17 15.23
CA GLN A 35 -2.26 6.73 14.95
C GLN A 35 -3.01 6.42 13.67
N GLN A 36 -2.40 5.61 12.82
CA GLN A 36 -3.00 5.11 11.59
C GLN A 36 -3.41 3.65 11.77
N TRP A 37 -4.27 3.16 10.88
CA TRP A 37 -4.64 1.76 10.83
C TRP A 37 -4.77 1.30 9.38
N VAL A 38 -4.37 0.07 9.13
CA VAL A 38 -4.54 -0.61 7.84
C VAL A 38 -5.29 -1.90 8.06
N VAL A 39 -6.29 -2.15 7.21
CA VAL A 39 -7.04 -3.40 7.21
C VAL A 39 -6.70 -4.16 5.93
N ALA A 40 -6.28 -5.41 6.08
CA ALA A 40 -6.04 -6.32 4.96
C ALA A 40 -7.06 -7.46 5.00
N ASN A 41 -7.83 -7.60 3.92
CA ASN A 41 -8.74 -8.69 3.64
C ASN A 41 -8.04 -9.72 2.74
N TRP A 42 -7.54 -10.79 3.34
CA TRP A 42 -6.80 -11.85 2.66
C TRP A 42 -7.72 -12.70 1.80
N LEU A 43 -7.31 -12.90 0.55
CA LEU A 43 -8.05 -13.67 -0.44
C LEU A 43 -7.61 -15.14 -0.43
N GLY A 44 -8.32 -15.97 -1.20
CA GLY A 44 -8.00 -17.38 -1.38
C GLY A 44 -8.93 -18.32 -0.62
N LYS A 45 -8.46 -19.54 -0.38
CA LYS A 45 -9.29 -20.64 0.16
C LYS A 45 -9.77 -20.40 1.59
N HIS A 46 -9.00 -19.68 2.39
CA HIS A 46 -9.30 -19.38 3.79
C HIS A 46 -9.22 -17.87 4.02
N PRO A 47 -10.24 -17.12 3.57
CA PRO A 47 -10.24 -15.68 3.69
C PRO A 47 -10.32 -15.25 5.14
N HIS A 48 -9.61 -14.19 5.49
CA HIS A 48 -9.61 -13.62 6.84
C HIS A 48 -9.17 -12.16 6.79
N ILE A 49 -9.46 -11.43 7.87
CA ILE A 49 -9.13 -10.01 7.99
C ILE A 49 -8.06 -9.84 9.06
N THR A 50 -7.09 -8.97 8.78
CA THR A 50 -6.06 -8.54 9.73
C THR A 50 -6.03 -7.02 9.82
N ILE A 51 -5.63 -6.51 10.99
CA ILE A 51 -5.52 -5.08 11.27
C ILE A 51 -4.07 -4.80 11.65
N TRP A 52 -3.48 -3.79 11.01
CA TRP A 52 -2.08 -3.40 11.15
C TRP A 52 -1.98 -1.94 11.60
N PRO A 53 -0.95 -1.56 12.39
CA PRO A 53 -0.75 -0.17 12.82
C PRO A 53 -0.33 0.76 11.69
N SER A 54 0.27 0.23 10.61
CA SER A 54 0.65 1.00 9.42
C SER A 54 0.81 0.10 8.20
N ILE A 55 0.93 0.72 7.02
CA ILE A 55 1.27 -0.01 5.79
C ILE A 55 2.70 -0.60 5.87
N ALA A 56 3.60 0.08 6.56
CA ALA A 56 4.98 -0.37 6.75
C ALA A 56 5.02 -1.67 7.56
N ASP A 57 4.25 -1.78 8.65
CA ASP A 57 4.17 -3.01 9.45
C ASP A 57 3.61 -4.18 8.64
N LEU A 58 2.59 -3.93 7.79
CA LEU A 58 2.05 -4.96 6.89
C LEU A 58 3.12 -5.46 5.91
N LEU A 59 3.87 -4.53 5.29
CA LEU A 59 4.88 -4.85 4.28
C LEU A 59 6.18 -5.42 4.87
N GLU A 60 6.52 -5.09 6.12
CA GLU A 60 7.65 -5.72 6.82
C GLU A 60 7.44 -7.23 6.89
N VAL A 61 6.21 -7.68 7.16
CA VAL A 61 5.88 -9.10 7.28
C VAL A 61 5.53 -9.73 5.93
N HIS A 62 4.80 -9.03 5.06
CA HIS A 62 4.19 -9.61 3.85
C HIS A 62 4.74 -9.08 2.52
N GLY A 63 5.62 -8.08 2.55
CA GLY A 63 6.30 -7.56 1.36
C GLY A 63 7.40 -8.50 0.85
N HIS A 64 7.89 -9.42 1.70
CA HIS A 64 8.85 -10.47 1.34
C HIS A 64 10.02 -9.95 0.49
N LEU A 65 10.71 -8.89 0.97
CA LEU A 65 11.84 -8.25 0.27
C LEU A 65 11.52 -7.79 -1.17
N GLY A 66 10.30 -7.28 -1.38
CA GLY A 66 9.82 -6.80 -2.68
C GLY A 66 9.23 -7.89 -3.57
N ALA A 67 9.03 -9.10 -3.05
CA ALA A 67 8.25 -10.12 -3.75
C ALA A 67 6.75 -9.79 -3.79
N SER A 68 6.29 -8.95 -2.87
CA SER A 68 4.93 -8.39 -2.87
C SER A 68 4.97 -6.90 -2.54
N ASP A 69 4.01 -6.14 -3.07
CA ASP A 69 3.85 -4.72 -2.77
C ASP A 69 2.37 -4.30 -2.86
N VAL A 70 2.04 -3.13 -2.33
CA VAL A 70 0.68 -2.59 -2.38
C VAL A 70 0.50 -1.74 -3.63
N VAL A 71 -0.38 -2.18 -4.51
CA VAL A 71 -0.85 -1.42 -5.66
C VAL A 71 -2.03 -0.58 -5.22
N TRP A 72 -1.82 0.74 -5.10
CA TRP A 72 -2.86 1.67 -4.69
C TRP A 72 -3.84 1.96 -5.82
N LEU A 73 -5.15 1.89 -5.51
CA LEU A 73 -6.24 2.17 -6.45
C LEU A 73 -6.71 3.62 -6.37
N ASP A 74 -6.49 4.26 -5.23
CA ASP A 74 -6.81 5.66 -4.99
C ASP A 74 -5.54 6.54 -5.06
N PRO A 75 -5.65 7.80 -5.52
CA PRO A 75 -4.53 8.73 -5.60
C PRO A 75 -3.90 8.95 -4.23
N ASP A 76 -2.60 9.26 -4.22
CA ASP A 76 -1.92 9.56 -2.97
C ASP A 76 -2.49 10.86 -2.38
N PRO A 77 -2.99 10.84 -1.12
CA PRO A 77 -3.54 12.05 -0.50
C PRO A 77 -2.48 13.12 -0.22
N PHE A 78 -1.19 12.78 -0.33
CA PHE A 78 -0.06 13.70 -0.16
C PHE A 78 0.64 14.04 -1.48
N GLU A 79 0.28 13.42 -2.61
CA GLU A 79 0.72 13.92 -3.91
C GLU A 79 -0.11 15.15 -4.30
N PRO A 80 0.53 16.25 -4.73
CA PRO A 80 -0.19 17.36 -5.34
C PRO A 80 -0.93 16.86 -6.59
N ALA A 81 -2.19 17.29 -6.75
CA ALA A 81 -3.09 16.83 -7.81
C ALA A 81 -2.59 17.16 -9.23
N ASP A 82 -1.64 18.07 -9.34
CA ASP A 82 -0.87 18.41 -10.51
C ASP A 82 0.61 18.19 -10.19
N GLY A 83 1.29 17.28 -10.90
CA GLY A 83 2.73 17.08 -10.77
C GLY A 83 3.58 18.27 -11.25
N SER A 84 3.14 19.52 -11.05
CA SER A 84 3.73 20.76 -11.54
C SER A 84 4.85 21.29 -10.63
N GLU A 85 4.85 20.98 -9.33
CA GLU A 85 5.86 21.55 -8.40
C GLU A 85 7.27 20.96 -8.55
N LEU A 86 7.44 19.80 -9.20
CA LEU A 86 8.77 19.24 -9.46
C LEU A 86 9.52 19.93 -10.62
N LEU A 87 8.82 20.71 -11.45
CA LEU A 87 9.43 21.45 -12.57
C LEU A 87 9.82 22.89 -12.20
N ASP A 88 9.20 23.47 -11.16
CA ASP A 88 9.47 24.84 -10.74
C ASP A 88 10.73 24.98 -9.87
N ALA A 89 11.10 23.93 -9.12
CA ALA A 89 12.31 23.95 -8.29
C ALA A 89 13.63 24.01 -9.11
N CYS A 90 13.62 23.58 -10.38
CA CYS A 90 14.79 23.63 -11.25
C CYS A 90 14.94 24.97 -11.99
N SER A 91 13.87 25.77 -12.08
CA SER A 91 13.82 26.98 -12.91
C SER A 91 14.18 28.26 -12.15
N GLN A 92 14.40 28.20 -10.83
CA GLN A 92 14.74 29.39 -10.00
C GLN A 92 16.23 29.54 -9.68
N GLN A 93 17.10 28.78 -10.34
CA GLN A 93 18.56 28.95 -10.26
C GLN A 93 19.13 29.43 -11.60
N THR A 94 18.86 30.68 -11.98
CA THR A 94 19.64 31.44 -12.97
C THR A 94 19.66 32.92 -12.63
#